data_AF-A0A2S8SVF3-F1
#
_entry.id   AF-A0A2S8SVF3-F1
#
_cell.length_a   1.000
_cell.length_b   1.000
_cell.length_c   1.000
_cell.angle_alpha   90.00
_cell.angle_beta   90.00
_cell.angle_gamma   90.00
#
_symmetry.space_group_name_H-M   'P 1'
#
loop_
_entity.id
_entity.type
_entity.pdbx_description
1 polymer ?
#
loop_
_entity_poly.entity_id
_entity_poly.type
_entity_poly.pdbx_seq_one_letter_code
_entity_poly.pdbx_strand_id
1 'polypeptide(L)'
;MAIVAALALGAGVTGTMLWMENRAPVPVASAPVAAPAASENLGAAPVAGNAPSNVPAMPPSVAGMTPGEAALTLGNWHYDSAQWPQAVAQYRVAITKGLDNPNVRTDLGNALRFDNQPEKALEQYKIAQKQDPQHEQSLFNQGGLWAITLKNPKNGIEAWNAYLKRFPKGATADQARKFIAQFTE
;
A
#
# COMPACT_ATOMS: atom_id res chain seq x y z
N MET A 1 30.82 -22.07 -1.07
CA MET A 1 30.07 -21.12 -1.93
C MET A 1 28.83 -21.83 -2.43
N ALA A 2 27.64 -21.36 -2.07
CA ALA A 2 26.38 -21.85 -2.62
C ALA A 2 25.49 -20.63 -2.87
N ILE A 3 25.19 -20.39 -4.14
CA ILE A 3 24.21 -19.42 -4.61
C ILE A 3 22.85 -20.13 -4.54
N VAL A 4 21.88 -19.53 -3.85
CA VAL A 4 20.46 -19.87 -4.04
C VAL A 4 19.70 -18.57 -4.23
N ALA A 5 19.31 -18.35 -5.48
CA ALA A 5 18.40 -17.30 -5.91
C ALA A 5 16.95 -17.67 -5.58
N ALA A 6 16.16 -16.63 -5.33
CA ALA A 6 14.74 -16.67 -5.04
C ALA A 6 13.88 -17.09 -6.25
N LEU A 7 12.70 -17.66 -5.96
CA LEU A 7 11.37 -17.24 -6.44
C LEU A 7 10.35 -18.38 -6.30
N ALA A 8 9.25 -18.14 -5.60
CA ALA A 8 7.93 -18.68 -5.94
C ALA A 8 6.84 -17.85 -5.25
N LEU A 9 5.77 -17.63 -6.02
CA LEU A 9 4.64 -16.73 -5.85
C LEU A 9 3.55 -17.25 -4.91
N GLY A 10 2.68 -16.32 -4.48
CA GLY A 10 1.27 -16.57 -4.17
C GLY A 10 0.91 -16.34 -2.70
N ALA A 11 -0.22 -15.77 -2.31
CA ALA A 11 -1.35 -15.16 -3.00
C ALA A 11 -2.25 -14.57 -1.89
N GLY A 12 -3.14 -13.64 -2.24
CA GLY A 12 -4.39 -13.47 -1.50
C GLY A 12 -4.87 -12.04 -1.33
N VAL A 13 -5.62 -11.53 -2.32
CA VAL A 13 -6.88 -10.86 -2.00
C VAL A 13 -7.97 -11.48 -2.88
N THR A 14 -9.05 -11.80 -2.20
CA THR A 14 -10.16 -12.66 -2.56
C THR A 14 -11.15 -12.02 -3.54
N GLY A 15 -11.53 -12.79 -4.56
CA GLY A 15 -12.94 -13.07 -4.87
C GLY A 15 -13.83 -11.93 -5.37
N THR A 16 -13.85 -11.74 -6.70
CA THR A 16 -15.11 -11.52 -7.42
C THR A 16 -15.14 -12.42 -8.66
N MET A 17 -15.62 -13.65 -8.49
CA MET A 17 -16.19 -14.40 -9.59
C MET A 17 -17.62 -13.88 -9.79
N LEU A 18 -17.86 -13.17 -10.90
CA LEU A 18 -19.19 -13.10 -11.50
C LEU A 18 -19.07 -13.55 -12.95
N TRP A 19 -20.01 -14.43 -13.30
CA TRP A 19 -20.09 -15.26 -14.48
C TRP A 19 -19.96 -14.52 -15.83
N MET A 20 -19.26 -15.17 -16.78
CA MET A 20 -19.23 -14.83 -18.20
C MET A 20 -20.43 -15.48 -18.90
N GLU A 21 -21.23 -14.67 -19.60
CA GLU A 21 -22.21 -15.13 -20.60
C GLU A 21 -21.74 -14.66 -21.98
N ASN A 22 -21.72 -15.61 -22.91
CA ASN A 22 -21.32 -15.49 -24.31
C ASN A 22 -21.80 -14.21 -25.02
N ARG A 23 -20.88 -13.34 -25.41
CA ARG A 23 -21.09 -12.38 -26.51
C ARG A 23 -20.00 -12.55 -27.56
N ALA A 24 -20.44 -12.88 -28.77
CA ALA A 24 -19.61 -13.08 -29.95
C ALA A 24 -18.74 -11.84 -30.26
N PRO A 25 -17.53 -12.02 -30.84
CA PRO A 25 -16.68 -10.92 -31.24
C PRO A 25 -17.28 -10.16 -32.43
N VAL A 26 -17.43 -8.84 -32.30
CA VAL A 26 -17.74 -7.93 -33.41
C VAL A 26 -16.50 -7.77 -34.31
N PRO A 27 -16.59 -7.99 -35.63
CA PRO A 27 -15.47 -7.80 -36.54
C PRO A 27 -15.33 -6.31 -36.90
N VAL A 28 -14.19 -5.70 -36.57
CA VAL A 28 -13.80 -4.41 -37.16
C VAL A 28 -13.00 -4.67 -38.43
N ALA A 29 -13.63 -4.38 -39.56
CA ALA A 29 -13.07 -4.49 -40.89
C ALA A 29 -11.89 -3.52 -41.10
N SER A 30 -10.82 -4.03 -41.71
CA SER A 30 -9.67 -3.27 -42.17
C SER A 30 -9.91 -2.81 -43.62
N ALA A 31 -9.57 -1.56 -43.94
CA ALA A 31 -9.27 -1.16 -45.31
C ALA A 31 -8.14 -0.12 -45.34
N PRO A 32 -7.30 -0.13 -46.39
CA PRO A 32 -5.95 0.44 -46.36
C PRO A 32 -5.87 1.80 -47.05
N VAL A 33 -4.86 2.60 -46.69
CA VAL A 33 -4.31 3.60 -47.62
C VAL A 33 -2.80 3.66 -47.46
N ALA A 34 -2.11 3.32 -48.53
CA ALA A 34 -0.67 3.29 -48.66
C ALA A 34 -0.09 4.70 -48.94
N ALA A 35 1.11 4.95 -48.40
CA ALA A 35 2.01 6.04 -48.75
C ALA A 35 2.80 5.75 -50.05
N PRO A 36 3.65 6.68 -50.51
CA PRO A 36 5.11 6.42 -50.41
C PRO A 36 5.94 7.67 -50.02
N ALA A 37 6.87 7.56 -49.05
CA ALA A 37 8.34 7.33 -49.14
C ALA A 37 9.15 8.62 -49.42
N ALA A 38 10.24 8.98 -48.73
CA ALA A 38 11.49 8.28 -48.40
C ALA A 38 12.18 9.01 -47.20
N SER A 39 12.64 8.42 -46.08
CA SER A 39 13.61 7.35 -45.76
C SER A 39 15.05 7.83 -45.59
N GLU A 40 15.55 7.80 -44.35
CA GLU A 40 16.91 7.32 -44.01
C GLU A 40 16.85 6.48 -42.72
N ASN A 41 17.51 5.33 -42.76
CA ASN A 41 17.49 4.23 -41.80
C ASN A 41 18.92 3.97 -41.36
N LEU A 42 19.18 3.81 -40.06
CA LEU A 42 20.27 2.95 -39.57
C LEU A 42 19.87 2.27 -38.24
N GLY A 43 19.52 0.99 -38.32
CA GLY A 43 20.19 -0.02 -37.50
C GLY A 43 19.40 -0.68 -36.36
N ALA A 44 18.91 -1.90 -36.64
CA ALA A 44 18.82 -3.05 -35.74
C ALA A 44 18.14 -2.89 -34.37
N ALA A 45 16.89 -3.38 -34.28
CA ALA A 45 16.30 -3.79 -33.00
C ALA A 45 16.93 -5.10 -32.51
N PRO A 46 17.16 -5.25 -31.19
CA PRO A 46 16.98 -6.50 -30.51
C PRO A 46 15.65 -6.48 -29.74
N VAL A 47 14.81 -7.45 -30.12
CA VAL A 47 13.92 -8.28 -29.29
C VAL A 47 13.65 -7.85 -27.83
N ALA A 48 12.36 -7.85 -27.52
CA ALA A 48 11.75 -7.82 -26.19
C ALA A 48 12.60 -8.42 -25.07
N GLY A 49 13.09 -7.54 -24.19
CA GLY A 49 13.35 -7.90 -22.81
C GLY A 49 12.12 -7.56 -21.98
N ASN A 50 11.38 -8.57 -21.51
CA ASN A 50 10.48 -8.43 -20.36
C ASN A 50 11.33 -8.07 -19.13
N ALA A 51 11.77 -6.83 -19.03
CA ALA A 51 12.05 -6.24 -17.74
C ALA A 51 10.69 -5.89 -17.13
N PRO A 52 10.35 -6.31 -15.89
CA PRO A 52 9.28 -5.63 -15.18
C PRO A 52 9.73 -4.17 -15.02
N SER A 53 9.23 -3.31 -15.91
CA SER A 53 9.37 -1.87 -15.80
C SER A 53 8.73 -1.48 -14.48
N ASN A 54 9.52 -1.33 -13.42
CA ASN A 54 9.05 -0.92 -12.10
C ASN A 54 8.72 0.60 -12.09
N VAL A 55 8.15 1.08 -13.20
CA VAL A 55 7.61 2.43 -13.33
C VAL A 55 6.28 2.38 -12.58
N PRO A 56 6.11 3.17 -11.51
CA PRO A 56 4.83 3.22 -10.81
C PRO A 56 3.74 3.56 -11.83
N ALA A 57 2.64 2.80 -11.78
CA ALA A 57 1.49 3.00 -12.67
C ALA A 57 1.08 4.47 -12.62
N MET A 58 0.63 5.06 -13.73
CA MET A 58 0.21 6.47 -13.77
C MET A 58 -0.68 6.84 -12.56
N PRO A 59 -0.52 8.05 -11.97
CA PRO A 59 -1.36 8.46 -10.85
C PRO A 59 -2.84 8.47 -11.26
N PRO A 60 -3.75 8.13 -10.34
CA PRO A 60 -5.18 8.11 -10.62
C PRO A 60 -5.69 9.52 -10.92
N SER A 61 -6.74 9.61 -11.74
CA SER A 61 -7.46 10.87 -11.93
C SER A 61 -8.16 11.26 -10.63
N VAL A 62 -8.01 12.52 -10.24
CA VAL A 62 -8.69 13.13 -9.09
C VAL A 62 -9.74 14.17 -9.51
N ALA A 63 -10.11 14.18 -10.79
CA ALA A 63 -11.10 15.11 -11.31
C ALA A 63 -12.46 14.90 -10.61
N GLY A 64 -13.04 15.98 -10.10
CA GLY A 64 -14.32 15.96 -9.39
C GLY A 64 -14.25 15.61 -7.90
N MET A 65 -13.07 15.27 -7.37
CA MET A 65 -12.86 15.04 -5.94
C MET A 65 -12.72 16.37 -5.17
N THR A 66 -13.08 16.38 -3.88
CA THR A 66 -12.68 17.48 -3.00
C THR A 66 -11.15 17.51 -2.83
N PRO A 67 -10.56 18.65 -2.43
CA PRO A 67 -9.11 18.72 -2.22
C PRO A 67 -8.58 17.71 -1.21
N GLY A 68 -9.37 17.36 -0.18
CA GLY A 68 -9.00 16.33 0.79
C GLY A 68 -8.99 14.94 0.19
N GLU A 69 -10.06 14.57 -0.52
CA GLU A 69 -10.18 13.25 -1.18
C GLU A 69 -9.14 13.06 -2.28
N ALA A 70 -8.87 14.11 -3.06
CA ALA A 70 -7.81 14.10 -4.05
C ALA A 70 -6.43 13.84 -3.41
N ALA A 71 -6.12 14.54 -2.32
CA ALA A 71 -4.88 14.33 -1.59
C ALA A 71 -4.80 12.92 -0.95
N LEU A 72 -5.89 12.41 -0.37
CA LEU A 72 -5.93 11.04 0.14
C LEU A 72 -5.66 10.02 -0.97
N THR A 73 -6.31 10.19 -2.13
CA THR A 73 -6.17 9.30 -3.29
C THR A 73 -4.72 9.28 -3.81
N LEU A 74 -4.10 10.46 -3.93
CA LEU A 74 -2.70 10.56 -4.34
C LEU A 74 -1.74 10.04 -3.26
N GLY A 75 -2.06 10.23 -1.98
CA GLY A 75 -1.30 9.68 -0.86
C GLY A 75 -1.26 8.16 -0.89
N ASN A 76 -2.41 7.51 -1.09
CA ASN A 76 -2.52 6.07 -1.25
C ASN A 76 -1.70 5.59 -2.46
N TRP A 77 -1.83 6.25 -3.60
CA TRP A 77 -1.06 5.89 -4.80
C TRP A 77 0.46 6.01 -4.59
N HIS A 78 0.93 7.09 -3.95
CA HIS A 78 2.34 7.23 -3.60
C HIS A 78 2.80 6.16 -2.62
N TYR A 79 1.97 5.81 -1.65
CA TYR A 79 2.25 4.76 -0.67
C TYR A 79 2.40 3.39 -1.37
N ASP A 80 1.45 3.03 -2.23
CA ASP A 80 1.51 1.77 -3.00
C ASP A 80 2.72 1.72 -3.94
N SER A 81 3.18 2.89 -4.39
CA SER A 81 4.38 3.08 -5.21
C SER A 81 5.68 3.14 -4.39
N ALA A 82 5.63 2.90 -3.07
CA ALA A 82 6.75 3.02 -2.14
C ALA A 82 7.43 4.40 -2.11
N GLN A 83 6.71 5.45 -2.52
CA GLN A 83 7.15 6.85 -2.50
C GLN A 83 6.75 7.49 -1.18
N TRP A 84 7.37 7.02 -0.09
CA TRP A 84 6.97 7.36 1.28
C TRP A 84 6.98 8.86 1.60
N PRO A 85 8.01 9.65 1.22
CA PRO A 85 7.99 11.10 1.47
C PRO A 85 6.79 11.80 0.81
N GLN A 86 6.45 11.41 -0.41
CA GLN A 86 5.33 11.96 -1.15
C GLN A 86 3.99 11.53 -0.55
N ALA A 87 3.87 10.28 -0.12
CA ALA A 87 2.70 9.78 0.61
C ALA A 87 2.48 10.59 1.90
N VAL A 88 3.54 10.80 2.69
CA VAL A 88 3.50 11.64 3.90
C VAL A 88 3.01 13.05 3.59
N ALA A 89 3.52 13.67 2.53
CA ALA A 89 3.10 15.01 2.13
C ALA A 89 1.61 15.05 1.78
N GLN A 90 1.13 14.10 0.97
CA GLN A 90 -0.27 14.05 0.55
C GLN A 90 -1.23 13.74 1.70
N TYR A 91 -0.91 12.80 2.60
CA TYR A 91 -1.74 12.56 3.78
C TYR A 91 -1.83 13.78 4.70
N ARG A 92 -0.76 14.56 4.86
CA ARG A 92 -0.80 15.84 5.60
C ARG A 92 -1.71 16.86 4.92
N VAL A 93 -1.70 16.92 3.59
CA VAL A 93 -2.64 17.75 2.82
C VAL A 93 -4.07 17.28 3.04
N ALA A 94 -4.35 15.97 2.95
CA ALA A 94 -5.68 15.41 3.19
C ALA A 94 -6.25 15.83 4.55
N ILE A 95 -5.45 15.69 5.61
CA ILE A 95 -5.79 16.12 6.97
C ILE A 95 -6.07 17.63 7.02
N THR A 96 -5.19 18.45 6.44
CA THR A 96 -5.35 19.93 6.42
C THR A 96 -6.58 20.37 5.62
N LYS A 97 -7.02 19.56 4.66
CA LYS A 97 -8.21 19.80 3.84
C LYS A 97 -9.49 19.15 4.40
N GLY A 98 -9.46 18.70 5.65
CA GLY A 98 -10.65 18.27 6.39
C GLY A 98 -10.83 16.76 6.52
N LEU A 99 -9.97 15.94 5.91
CA LEU A 99 -9.97 14.49 6.11
C LEU A 99 -9.08 14.09 7.30
N ASP A 100 -9.37 14.66 8.47
CA ASP A 100 -8.72 14.27 9.72
C ASP A 100 -9.55 13.20 10.44
N ASN A 101 -9.24 11.93 10.16
CA ASN A 101 -9.92 10.79 10.79
C ASN A 101 -8.91 9.65 11.11
N PRO A 102 -9.32 8.65 11.92
CA PRO A 102 -8.43 7.58 12.35
C PRO A 102 -7.75 6.80 11.22
N ASN A 103 -8.45 6.57 10.10
CA ASN A 103 -7.89 5.86 8.95
C ASN A 103 -6.73 6.67 8.33
N VAL A 104 -6.98 7.94 7.97
CA VAL A 104 -5.97 8.81 7.35
C VAL A 104 -4.78 9.06 8.29
N ARG A 105 -5.02 9.16 9.60
CA ARG A 105 -3.96 9.23 10.62
C ARG A 105 -3.12 7.95 10.67
N THR A 106 -3.77 6.79 10.54
CA THR A 106 -3.08 5.49 10.48
C THR A 106 -2.25 5.36 9.21
N ASP A 107 -2.77 5.78 8.07
CA ASP A 107 -2.06 5.76 6.78
C ASP A 107 -0.84 6.69 6.79
N LEU A 108 -0.98 7.89 7.36
CA LEU A 108 0.14 8.79 7.62
C LEU A 108 1.18 8.13 8.56
N GLY A 109 0.73 7.43 9.60
CA GLY A 109 1.60 6.67 10.50
C GLY A 109 2.39 5.59 9.77
N ASN A 110 1.73 4.82 8.90
CA ASN A 110 2.38 3.80 8.08
C ASN A 110 3.41 4.42 7.14
N ALA A 111 3.05 5.50 6.44
CA ALA A 111 3.97 6.20 5.53
C ALA A 111 5.19 6.75 6.28
N LEU A 112 5.01 7.36 7.46
CA LEU A 112 6.10 7.85 8.31
C LEU A 112 7.00 6.73 8.79
N ARG A 113 6.44 5.55 9.11
CA ARG A 113 7.22 4.37 9.49
C ARG A 113 8.16 3.95 8.35
N PHE A 114 7.66 3.86 7.13
CA PHE A 114 8.47 3.48 5.96
C PHE A 114 9.41 4.59 5.49
N ASP A 115 9.08 5.84 5.77
CA ASP A 115 9.94 7.01 5.60
C ASP A 115 10.99 7.17 6.73
N ASN A 116 11.22 6.13 7.52
CA ASN A 116 12.22 6.10 8.60
C ASN A 116 12.01 7.18 9.70
N GLN A 117 10.74 7.52 9.99
CA GLN A 117 10.33 8.45 11.04
C GLN A 117 9.41 7.76 12.08
N PRO A 118 9.88 6.70 12.77
CA PRO A 118 9.02 5.85 13.59
C PRO A 118 8.42 6.54 14.81
N GLU A 119 9.10 7.51 15.43
CA GLU A 119 8.54 8.26 16.56
C GLU A 119 7.32 9.06 16.14
N LYS A 120 7.39 9.71 14.97
CA LYS A 120 6.26 10.46 14.39
C LYS A 120 5.14 9.52 13.95
N ALA A 121 5.48 8.32 13.46
CA ALA A 121 4.48 7.29 13.16
C ALA A 121 3.69 6.90 14.41
N LEU A 122 4.38 6.69 15.54
CA LEU A 122 3.76 6.37 16.82
C LEU A 122 2.81 7.49 17.28
N GLU A 123 3.19 8.75 17.11
CA GLU A 123 2.31 9.89 17.41
C GLU A 123 1.02 9.83 16.60
N GLN A 124 1.08 9.53 15.30
CA GLN A 124 -0.14 9.46 14.48
C GLN A 124 -1.05 8.29 14.87
N TYR A 125 -0.49 7.12 15.20
CA TYR A 125 -1.29 6.01 15.72
C TYR A 125 -1.98 6.35 17.05
N LYS A 126 -1.30 7.10 17.92
CA LYS A 126 -1.87 7.60 19.18
C LYS A 126 -2.99 8.61 18.93
N ILE A 127 -2.84 9.49 17.94
CA ILE A 127 -3.90 10.42 17.54
C ILE A 127 -5.12 9.64 17.01
N ALA A 128 -4.90 8.66 16.13
CA ALA A 128 -5.97 7.80 15.62
C ALA A 128 -6.72 7.09 16.77
N GLN A 129 -6.00 6.53 17.75
CA GLN A 129 -6.59 5.89 18.93
C GLN A 129 -7.32 6.87 19.87
N LYS A 130 -6.90 8.13 19.92
CA LYS A 130 -7.60 9.17 20.68
C LYS A 130 -8.90 9.59 20.00
N GLN A 131 -8.90 9.66 18.68
CA GLN A 131 -10.10 9.96 17.87
C GLN A 131 -11.10 8.81 17.92
N ASP A 132 -10.62 7.57 17.83
CA ASP A 132 -11.43 6.37 17.91
C ASP A 132 -10.67 5.24 18.65
N PRO A 133 -10.99 4.98 19.93
CA PRO A 133 -10.44 3.86 20.69
C PRO A 133 -10.78 2.48 20.11
N GLN A 134 -11.80 2.38 19.25
CA GLN A 134 -12.24 1.14 18.59
C GLN A 134 -11.54 0.90 17.25
N HIS A 135 -10.69 1.81 16.80
CA HIS A 135 -9.96 1.67 15.55
C HIS A 135 -8.84 0.61 15.65
N GLU A 136 -9.18 -0.65 15.41
CA GLU A 136 -8.31 -1.82 15.59
C GLU A 136 -6.91 -1.67 14.99
N GLN A 137 -6.84 -1.24 13.73
CA GLN A 137 -5.61 -1.23 12.95
C GLN A 137 -4.54 -0.31 13.55
N SER A 138 -4.93 0.84 14.11
CA SER A 138 -3.97 1.79 14.70
C SER A 138 -3.39 1.29 16.02
N LEU A 139 -4.12 0.45 16.76
CA LEU A 139 -3.59 -0.20 17.97
C LEU A 139 -2.69 -1.38 17.61
N PHE A 140 -3.10 -2.22 16.67
CA PHE A 140 -2.29 -3.33 16.18
C PHE A 140 -0.96 -2.86 15.57
N ASN A 141 -0.98 -1.79 14.78
CA ASN A 141 0.21 -1.24 14.11
C ASN A 141 1.27 -0.72 15.11
N GLN A 142 0.86 -0.29 16.32
CA GLN A 142 1.82 0.11 17.36
C GLN A 142 2.70 -1.06 17.80
N GLY A 143 2.15 -2.28 17.90
CA GLY A 143 2.93 -3.46 18.26
C GLY A 143 4.02 -3.77 17.23
N GLY A 144 3.67 -3.75 15.94
CA GLY A 144 4.63 -3.94 14.86
C GLY A 144 5.67 -2.83 14.76
N LEU A 145 5.27 -1.57 15.00
CA LEU A 145 6.18 -0.44 15.04
C LEU A 145 7.22 -0.59 16.16
N TRP A 146 6.78 -0.92 17.38
CA TRP A 146 7.66 -1.14 18.52
C TRP A 146 8.59 -2.32 18.33
N ALA A 147 8.05 -3.50 18.01
CA ALA A 147 8.84 -4.72 17.93
C ALA A 147 9.84 -4.69 16.78
N ILE A 148 9.39 -4.27 15.59
CA ILE A 148 10.14 -4.46 14.35
C ILE A 148 10.96 -3.21 14.01
N THR A 149 10.31 -2.05 13.99
CA THR A 149 10.96 -0.81 13.52
C THR A 149 11.80 -0.17 14.61
N LEU A 150 11.27 -0.05 15.83
CA LEU A 150 11.98 0.49 16.98
C LEU A 150 12.85 -0.57 17.71
N LYS A 151 12.87 -1.81 17.21
CA LYS A 151 13.64 -2.94 17.77
C LYS A 151 13.45 -3.14 19.27
N ASN A 152 12.23 -2.87 19.75
CA ASN A 152 11.83 -3.02 21.15
C ASN A 152 10.68 -4.03 21.24
N PRO A 153 11.00 -5.35 21.19
CA PRO A 153 10.00 -6.41 21.20
C PRO A 153 9.17 -6.42 22.49
N LYS A 154 9.73 -6.00 23.63
CA LYS A 154 8.99 -5.87 24.89
C LYS A 154 7.79 -4.94 24.73
N ASN A 155 8.01 -3.70 24.27
CA ASN A 155 6.94 -2.74 24.05
C ASN A 155 5.97 -3.21 22.94
N GLY A 156 6.48 -3.94 21.94
CA GLY A 156 5.64 -4.52 20.89
C GLY A 156 4.66 -5.57 21.42
N ILE A 157 5.15 -6.50 22.25
CA ILE A 157 4.33 -7.51 22.94
C ILE A 157 3.31 -6.82 23.85
N GLU A 158 3.69 -5.81 24.62
CA GLU A 158 2.77 -5.03 25.46
C GLU A 158 1.63 -4.41 24.62
N ALA A 159 1.96 -3.81 23.48
CA ALA A 159 0.97 -3.22 22.59
C ALA A 159 0.04 -4.26 21.94
N TRP A 160 0.56 -5.40 21.49
CA TRP A 160 -0.28 -6.49 20.96
C TRP A 160 -1.15 -7.15 22.03
N ASN A 161 -0.67 -7.28 23.27
CA ASN A 161 -1.51 -7.71 24.39
C ASN A 161 -2.63 -6.72 24.68
N ALA A 162 -2.35 -5.41 24.63
CA ALA A 162 -3.38 -4.38 24.76
C ALA A 162 -4.42 -4.46 23.61
N TYR A 163 -3.95 -4.71 22.37
CA TYR A 163 -4.83 -5.00 21.22
C TYR A 163 -5.72 -6.21 21.49
N LEU A 164 -5.15 -7.36 21.89
CA LEU A 164 -5.91 -8.59 22.16
C LEU A 164 -6.89 -8.46 23.32
N LYS A 165 -6.58 -7.63 24.33
CA LYS A 165 -7.49 -7.33 25.43
C LYS A 165 -8.72 -6.57 24.96
N ARG A 166 -8.56 -5.62 24.03
CA ARG A 166 -9.67 -4.81 23.51
C ARG A 166 -10.42 -5.51 22.38
N PHE A 167 -9.71 -6.26 21.55
CA PHE A 167 -10.23 -6.92 20.36
C PHE A 167 -9.88 -8.41 20.35
N PRO A 168 -10.41 -9.21 21.28
CA PRO A 168 -10.06 -10.63 21.41
C PRO A 168 -10.42 -11.47 20.18
N LYS A 169 -11.42 -11.00 19.41
CA LYS A 169 -11.88 -11.57 18.13
C LYS A 169 -11.68 -10.60 16.96
N GLY A 170 -10.79 -9.61 17.11
CA GLY A 170 -10.48 -8.63 16.08
C GLY A 170 -9.87 -9.26 14.84
N ALA A 171 -9.91 -8.55 13.71
CA ALA A 171 -9.48 -9.07 12.42
C ALA A 171 -8.01 -9.56 12.40
N THR A 172 -7.16 -8.95 13.24
CA THR A 172 -5.73 -9.29 13.37
C THR A 172 -5.38 -10.00 14.67
N ALA A 173 -6.37 -10.54 15.40
CA ALA A 173 -6.15 -11.19 16.70
C ALA A 173 -5.22 -12.42 16.60
N ASP A 174 -5.43 -13.30 15.61
CA ASP A 174 -4.55 -14.45 15.41
C ASP A 174 -3.13 -14.02 15.02
N GLN A 175 -3.01 -12.94 14.25
CA GLN A 175 -1.71 -12.40 13.86
C GLN A 175 -0.96 -11.81 15.07
N ALA A 176 -1.66 -11.10 15.95
CA ALA A 176 -1.09 -10.57 17.19
C ALA A 176 -0.56 -11.71 18.09
N ARG A 177 -1.33 -12.80 18.23
CA ARG A 177 -0.90 -14.00 18.99
C ARG A 177 0.37 -14.63 18.40
N LYS A 178 0.42 -14.79 17.08
CA LYS A 178 1.60 -15.32 16.38
C LYS A 178 2.83 -14.44 16.59
N PHE A 179 2.68 -13.12 16.46
CA PHE A 179 3.80 -12.21 16.68
C PHE A 179 4.28 -12.22 18.13
N ILE A 180 3.38 -12.26 19.11
CA ILE A 180 3.77 -12.39 20.52
C ILE A 180 4.62 -13.66 20.72
N ALA A 181 4.16 -14.81 20.23
CA ALA A 181 4.91 -16.07 20.34
C ALA A 181 6.31 -15.96 19.73
N GLN A 182 6.42 -15.40 18.51
CA GLN A 182 7.69 -15.24 17.80
C GLN A 182 8.73 -14.40 18.56
N PHE A 183 8.31 -13.42 19.37
CA PHE A 183 9.23 -12.57 20.14
C PHE A 183 9.45 -13.06 21.58
N THR A 184 8.88 -14.21 21.95
CA THR A 184 9.05 -14.84 23.27
C THR A 184 9.81 -16.17 23.23
N GLU A 185 10.00 -16.76 22.05
CA GLU A 185 10.84 -17.93 21.81
C GLU A 185 12.33 -17.54 21.68
#